data_AF-A0A1V5E223-F1
#
_entry.id   AF-A0A1V5E223-F1
#
_cell.length_a   1.000
_cell.length_b   1.000
_cell.length_c   1.000
_cell.angle_alpha   90.00
_cell.angle_beta   90.00
_cell.angle_gamma   90.00
#
_symmetry.space_group_name_H-M   'P 1'
#
loop_
_entity.id
_entity.type
_entity.pdbx_description
1 polymer ?
#
loop_
_entity_poly.entity_id
_entity_poly.type
_entity_poly.pdbx_seq_one_letter_code
_entity_poly.pdbx_strand_id
1 'polypeptide(L)'
;MSIDIEKDDFQSLLSLLSQELEKGKLLHPKPGEDNRIFTYWNIGRILQDYYSRHSYSAEDVNSSYKAISGKLSIGIRTLYYTAQFYYSYPDLSALPKDLNWTNYKILLSIESPELRKDCEKLLATGNYSSREFFDLVKKKKDDLIQFIQSSLYYSQGIPYLYSVRHISGKASLDLGFYTYLDLFKDKLSGFSDKTPILSIKDNDDYSFQSEPGKSKFLYTYKAIVTDVVDGDTLKISVDLGFNIIRQETVRLFKIDAPELYTETGVKAKNFVIDRLSSVPYIAVKIYRKDKYARYLADVFYLPNPSNLNAILESGVFLNQELIDNGLAVKYYVG
;
A
#
# COMPACT_ATOMS: atom_id res chain seq x y z
N MET A 1 33.00 29.27 31.02
CA MET A 1 31.95 29.78 30.11
C MET A 1 31.40 28.70 29.17
N SER A 2 32.07 27.54 28.99
CA SER A 2 31.65 26.45 28.09
C SER A 2 30.69 25.41 28.72
N ILE A 3 30.86 25.05 29.99
CA ILE A 3 30.12 23.95 30.64
C ILE A 3 28.64 24.30 30.90
N ASP A 4 28.34 25.55 31.25
CA ASP A 4 26.96 25.98 31.52
C ASP A 4 26.13 26.13 30.24
N ILE A 5 26.76 26.53 29.12
CA ILE A 5 26.11 26.61 27.80
C ILE A 5 25.73 25.21 27.29
N GLU A 6 26.61 24.21 27.43
CA GLU A 6 26.31 22.82 27.05
C GLU A 6 25.19 22.20 27.91
N LYS A 7 25.14 22.55 29.20
CA LYS A 7 24.05 22.10 30.09
C LYS A 7 22.71 22.73 29.70
N ASP A 8 22.69 24.03 29.41
CA ASP A 8 21.46 24.73 29.02
C ASP A 8 20.95 24.26 27.64
N ASP A 9 21.85 23.97 26.71
CA ASP A 9 21.50 23.43 25.40
C ASP A 9 20.98 21.98 25.48
N PHE A 10 21.56 21.14 26.35
CA PHE A 10 21.03 19.79 26.60
C PHE A 10 19.66 19.80 27.32
N GLN A 11 19.42 20.74 28.23
CA GLN A 11 18.09 20.93 28.83
C GLN A 11 17.07 21.41 27.80
N SER A 12 17.50 22.27 26.87
CA SER A 12 16.68 22.70 25.74
C SER A 12 16.30 21.52 24.85
N LEU A 13 17.25 20.61 24.55
CA LEU A 13 16.97 19.36 23.84
C LEU A 13 15.92 18.52 24.56
N LEU A 14 16.08 18.28 25.88
CA LEU A 14 15.12 17.50 26.67
C LEU A 14 13.71 18.12 26.64
N SER A 15 13.62 19.45 26.72
CA SER A 15 12.35 20.17 26.63
C SER A 15 11.68 19.97 25.26
N LEU A 16 12.42 20.13 24.17
CA LEU A 16 11.90 19.91 22.81
C LEU A 16 11.41 18.48 22.59
N LEU A 17 12.19 17.49 23.03
CA LEU A 17 11.83 16.07 22.92
C LEU A 17 10.60 15.74 23.78
N SER A 18 10.51 16.28 25.00
CA SER A 18 9.35 16.11 25.87
C SER A 18 8.10 16.71 25.26
N GLN A 19 8.18 17.93 24.71
CA GLN A 19 7.05 18.57 24.03
C GLN A 19 6.55 17.73 22.85
N GLU A 20 7.47 17.16 22.06
CA GLU A 20 7.11 16.32 20.92
C GLU A 20 6.44 15.00 21.34
N LEU A 21 6.92 14.38 22.43
CA LEU A 21 6.29 13.19 23.02
C LEU A 21 4.88 13.48 23.55
N GLU A 22 4.68 14.61 24.24
CA GLU A 22 3.35 15.01 24.72
C GLU A 22 2.40 15.34 23.57
N LYS A 23 2.87 16.07 22.54
CA LYS A 23 2.09 16.27 21.31
C LYS A 23 1.66 14.93 20.70
N GLY A 24 2.58 13.98 20.60
CA GLY A 24 2.31 12.64 20.08
C GLY A 24 1.23 11.86 20.85
N LYS A 25 1.17 12.02 22.18
CA LYS A 25 0.13 11.41 23.03
C LYS A 25 -1.25 12.05 22.83
N LEU A 26 -1.29 13.35 22.53
CA LEU A 26 -2.51 14.13 22.32
C LEU A 26 -3.04 14.03 20.88
N LEU A 27 -2.23 13.54 19.94
CA LEU A 27 -2.69 13.28 18.58
C LEU A 27 -3.77 12.19 18.61
N HIS A 28 -4.92 12.47 17.98
CA HIS A 28 -5.92 11.47 17.67
C HIS A 28 -5.67 11.02 16.22
N PRO A 29 -5.06 9.84 15.99
CA PRO A 29 -4.78 9.39 14.64
C PRO A 29 -6.09 9.22 13.89
N LYS A 30 -6.10 9.52 12.59
CA LYS A 30 -7.21 9.02 11.78
C LYS A 30 -7.18 7.50 11.79
N PRO A 31 -8.32 6.82 11.63
CA PRO A 31 -8.35 5.38 11.57
C PRO A 31 -7.36 4.83 10.51
N GLY A 32 -6.43 3.98 10.93
CA GLY A 32 -5.36 3.42 10.08
C GLY A 32 -4.02 4.16 10.14
N GLU A 33 -3.95 5.35 10.75
CA GLU A 33 -2.70 6.09 10.95
C GLU A 33 -1.99 5.68 12.26
N ASP A 34 -0.67 5.68 12.26
CA ASP A 34 0.15 5.45 13.45
C ASP A 34 0.86 6.76 13.83
N ASN A 35 0.35 7.45 14.87
CA ASN A 35 0.92 8.71 15.37
C ASN A 35 2.41 8.64 15.66
N ARG A 36 2.92 7.44 15.99
CA ARG A 36 4.33 7.24 16.26
C ARG A 36 5.20 7.59 15.05
N ILE A 37 4.70 7.45 13.83
CA ILE A 37 5.44 7.82 12.62
C ILE A 37 5.81 9.31 12.65
N PHE A 38 4.82 10.18 12.83
CA PHE A 38 5.03 11.62 12.88
C PHE A 38 5.91 12.01 14.07
N THR A 39 5.55 11.55 15.27
CA THR A 39 6.29 11.88 16.50
C THR A 39 7.74 11.40 16.45
N TYR A 40 7.99 10.17 15.99
CA TYR A 40 9.34 9.61 15.94
C TYR A 40 10.17 10.19 14.81
N TRP A 41 9.56 10.59 13.70
CA TRP A 41 10.25 11.36 12.66
C TRP A 41 10.72 12.73 13.20
N ASN A 42 9.84 13.46 13.91
CA ASN A 42 10.21 14.75 14.51
C ASN A 42 11.29 14.61 15.58
N ILE A 43 11.20 13.58 16.43
CA ILE A 43 12.26 13.27 17.40
C ILE A 43 13.58 13.02 16.66
N GLY A 44 13.57 12.20 15.61
CA GLY A 44 14.75 11.95 14.77
C GLY A 44 15.34 13.23 14.19
N ARG A 45 14.49 14.13 13.67
CA ARG A 45 14.90 15.45 13.18
C ARG A 45 15.54 16.30 14.26
N ILE A 46 14.91 16.42 15.43
CA ILE A 46 15.43 17.19 16.58
C ILE A 46 16.79 16.66 17.01
N LEU A 47 16.94 15.33 17.10
CA LEU A 47 18.22 14.69 17.43
C LEU A 47 19.27 15.00 16.37
N GLN A 48 18.94 14.83 15.08
CA GLN A 48 19.87 15.11 13.98
C GLN A 48 20.33 16.57 13.99
N ASP A 49 19.39 17.52 14.13
CA ASP A 49 19.68 18.96 14.20
C ASP A 49 20.55 19.30 15.42
N TYR A 50 20.37 18.61 16.54
CA TYR A 50 21.17 18.80 17.75
C TYR A 50 22.61 18.29 17.54
N TYR A 51 22.77 17.04 17.11
CA TYR A 51 24.12 16.47 16.95
C TYR A 51 24.87 17.03 15.74
N SER A 52 24.20 17.58 14.72
CA SER A 52 24.90 18.25 13.61
C SER A 52 25.56 19.57 14.04
N ARG A 53 25.09 20.18 15.13
CA ARG A 53 25.65 21.42 15.69
C ARG A 53 26.81 21.17 16.65
N HIS A 54 27.14 19.91 16.94
CA HIS A 54 28.15 19.55 17.92
C HIS A 54 29.10 18.47 17.39
N SER A 55 30.34 18.45 17.86
CA SER A 55 31.31 17.41 17.51
C SER A 55 31.25 16.25 18.51
N TYR A 56 30.19 15.45 18.45
CA TYR A 56 30.00 14.30 19.34
C TYR A 56 30.61 13.04 18.73
N SER A 57 31.32 12.25 19.54
CA SER A 57 31.67 10.88 19.19
C SER A 57 30.45 9.95 19.30
N ALA A 58 30.55 8.73 18.76
CA ALA A 58 29.51 7.72 18.92
C ALA A 58 29.24 7.35 20.39
N GLU A 59 30.28 7.40 21.24
CA GLU A 59 30.19 7.15 22.68
C GLU A 59 29.46 8.27 23.41
N ASP A 60 29.68 9.51 22.98
CA ASP A 60 28.98 10.70 23.50
C ASP A 60 27.49 10.63 23.14
N VAL A 61 27.15 10.27 21.91
CA VAL A 61 25.75 10.08 21.46
C VAL A 61 25.06 8.99 22.29
N ASN A 62 25.72 7.84 22.50
CA ASN A 62 25.17 6.75 23.31
C ASN A 62 24.93 7.18 24.77
N SER A 63 25.87 7.90 25.37
CA SER A 63 25.75 8.42 26.73
C SER A 63 24.61 9.45 26.83
N SER A 64 24.49 10.33 25.83
CA SER A 64 23.40 11.28 25.69
C SER A 64 22.04 10.57 25.58
N TYR A 65 21.93 9.49 24.78
CA TYR A 65 20.69 8.72 24.66
C TYR A 65 20.30 7.99 25.95
N LYS A 66 21.27 7.47 26.72
CA LYS A 66 21.02 6.93 28.07
C LYS A 66 20.45 8.00 29.00
N ALA A 67 21.02 9.21 28.98
CA ALA A 67 20.54 10.33 29.79
C ALA A 67 19.13 10.77 29.39
N ILE A 68 18.84 10.87 28.08
CA ILE A 68 17.50 11.18 27.56
C ILE A 68 16.50 10.11 28.00
N SER A 69 16.83 8.82 27.81
CA SER A 69 15.96 7.69 28.18
C SER A 69 15.71 7.59 29.69
N GLY A 70 16.66 8.00 30.52
CA GLY A 70 16.48 8.06 31.99
C GLY A 70 15.56 9.20 32.45
N LYS A 71 15.38 10.24 31.64
CA LYS A 71 14.58 11.42 31.98
C LYS A 71 13.21 11.45 31.29
N LEU A 72 13.08 10.84 30.12
CA LEU A 72 11.87 10.82 29.31
C LEU A 72 11.34 9.39 29.18
N SER A 73 10.03 9.23 29.01
CA SER A 73 9.38 7.92 28.82
C SER A 73 9.60 7.33 27.41
N ILE A 74 10.85 7.34 26.93
CA ILE A 74 11.26 6.76 25.65
C ILE A 74 12.47 5.85 25.87
N GLY A 75 12.41 4.62 25.35
CA GLY A 75 13.50 3.66 25.49
C GLY A 75 14.69 4.01 24.60
N ILE A 76 15.91 3.72 25.08
CA ILE A 76 17.15 3.97 24.33
C ILE A 76 17.15 3.40 22.90
N ARG A 77 16.65 2.17 22.72
CA ARG A 77 16.53 1.55 21.39
C ARG A 77 15.61 2.34 20.47
N THR A 78 14.54 2.92 21.01
CA THR A 78 13.62 3.75 20.24
C THR A 78 14.31 5.03 19.77
N LEU A 79 15.14 5.67 20.60
CA LEU A 79 15.93 6.84 20.19
C LEU A 79 16.87 6.53 19.01
N TYR A 80 17.54 5.38 19.04
CA TYR A 80 18.34 4.93 17.89
C TYR A 80 17.49 4.73 16.64
N TYR A 81 16.35 4.04 16.76
CA TYR A 81 15.45 3.87 15.62
C TYR A 81 14.91 5.21 15.10
N THR A 82 14.55 6.16 15.97
CA THR A 82 14.02 7.47 15.53
C THR A 82 15.06 8.28 14.77
N ALA A 83 16.32 8.27 15.22
CA ALA A 83 17.41 8.94 14.52
C ALA A 83 17.69 8.28 13.16
N GLN A 84 17.80 6.95 13.12
CA GLN A 84 17.98 6.19 11.88
C GLN A 84 16.79 6.37 10.93
N PHE A 85 15.58 6.48 11.46
CA PHE A 85 14.36 6.69 10.70
C PHE A 85 14.40 8.01 9.94
N TYR A 86 14.65 9.12 10.63
CA TYR A 86 14.78 10.43 9.98
C TYR A 86 15.92 10.45 8.95
N TYR A 87 17.07 9.87 9.28
CA TYR A 87 18.20 9.77 8.36
C TYR A 87 17.85 8.99 7.08
N SER A 88 17.12 7.88 7.21
CA SER A 88 16.73 7.04 6.08
C SER A 88 15.54 7.59 5.29
N TYR A 89 14.71 8.42 5.93
CA TYR A 89 13.45 8.93 5.41
C TYR A 89 13.30 10.44 5.70
N PRO A 90 14.10 11.30 5.05
CA PRO A 90 14.10 12.73 5.34
C PRO A 90 12.84 13.46 4.82
N ASP A 91 12.07 12.85 3.92
CA ASP A 91 10.79 13.40 3.45
C ASP A 91 9.62 12.58 4.01
N LEU A 92 8.99 13.13 5.07
CA LEU A 92 7.82 12.52 5.70
C LEU A 92 6.62 12.41 4.74
N SER A 93 6.50 13.31 3.78
CA SER A 93 5.35 13.36 2.85
C SER A 93 5.40 12.25 1.80
N ALA A 94 6.60 11.73 1.51
CA ALA A 94 6.82 10.62 0.60
C ALA A 94 6.53 9.24 1.23
N LEU A 95 6.29 9.18 2.55
CA LEU A 95 6.08 7.92 3.25
C LEU A 95 4.75 7.25 2.89
N PRO A 96 4.72 5.92 2.68
CA PRO A 96 3.48 5.18 2.55
C PRO A 96 2.62 5.31 3.81
N LYS A 97 1.37 5.75 3.64
CA LYS A 97 0.42 6.00 4.74
C LYS A 97 -0.04 4.74 5.47
N ASP A 98 0.02 3.59 4.79
CA ASP A 98 -0.46 2.32 5.33
C ASP A 98 0.61 1.56 6.13
N LEU A 99 1.78 2.16 6.37
CA LEU A 99 2.86 1.56 7.15
C LEU A 99 2.89 2.14 8.57
N ASN A 100 2.94 1.24 9.54
CA ASN A 100 3.03 1.57 10.96
C ASN A 100 4.49 1.52 11.47
N TRP A 101 4.72 1.92 12.72
CA TRP A 101 6.07 1.96 13.29
C TRP A 101 6.76 0.59 13.34
N THR A 102 6.00 -0.49 13.53
CA THR A 102 6.57 -1.86 13.50
C THR A 102 7.12 -2.18 12.12
N ASN A 103 6.44 -1.77 11.05
CA ASN A 103 6.93 -1.93 9.68
C ASN A 103 8.26 -1.20 9.47
N TYR A 104 8.36 0.06 9.88
CA TYR A 104 9.60 0.83 9.74
C TYR A 104 10.75 0.27 10.58
N LYS A 105 10.51 -0.26 11.78
CA LYS A 105 11.58 -0.96 12.52
C LYS A 105 12.15 -2.15 11.76
N ILE A 106 11.31 -2.89 11.02
CA ILE A 106 11.78 -4.00 10.19
C ILE A 106 12.57 -3.45 8.99
N LEU A 107 12.05 -2.43 8.30
CA LEU A 107 12.72 -1.78 7.17
C LEU A 107 14.08 -1.19 7.55
N LEU A 108 14.21 -0.58 8.72
CA LEU A 108 15.46 -0.01 9.23
C LEU A 108 16.52 -1.08 9.56
N SER A 109 16.13 -2.35 9.70
CA SER A 109 17.08 -3.45 9.80
C SER A 109 17.70 -3.89 8.47
N ILE A 110 17.20 -3.36 7.35
CA ILE A 110 17.70 -3.64 6.01
C ILE A 110 18.74 -2.57 5.67
N GLU A 111 20.00 -2.98 5.47
CA GLU A 111 21.12 -2.06 5.21
C GLU A 111 21.06 -1.42 3.81
N SER A 112 20.81 -2.21 2.76
CA SER A 112 20.72 -1.70 1.37
C SER A 112 19.51 -0.76 1.22
N PRO A 113 19.73 0.51 0.82
CA PRO A 113 18.65 1.46 0.56
C PRO A 113 17.69 0.99 -0.54
N GLU A 114 18.21 0.35 -1.59
CA GLU A 114 17.45 -0.16 -2.73
C GLU A 114 16.52 -1.29 -2.27
N LEU A 115 17.08 -2.30 -1.58
CA LEU A 115 16.31 -3.41 -1.03
C LEU A 115 15.27 -2.92 -0.02
N ARG A 116 15.62 -1.94 0.82
CA ARG A 116 14.69 -1.33 1.78
C ARG A 116 13.50 -0.69 1.06
N LYS A 117 13.75 0.06 -0.02
CA LYS A 117 12.69 0.71 -0.81
C LYS A 117 11.78 -0.31 -1.49
N ASP A 118 12.33 -1.42 -1.96
CA ASP A 118 11.55 -2.50 -2.56
C ASP A 118 10.74 -3.29 -1.53
N CYS A 119 11.33 -3.54 -0.36
CA CYS A 119 10.65 -4.09 0.81
C CYS A 119 9.52 -3.18 1.32
N GLU A 120 9.70 -1.87 1.26
CA GLU A 120 8.67 -0.89 1.58
C GLU A 120 7.48 -1.00 0.61
N LYS A 121 7.73 -1.09 -0.70
CA LYS A 121 6.66 -1.32 -1.69
C LYS A 121 5.94 -2.65 -1.43
N LEU A 122 6.69 -3.70 -1.07
CA LEU A 122 6.14 -5.01 -0.75
C LEU A 122 5.24 -4.97 0.49
N LEU A 123 5.66 -4.30 1.56
CA LEU A 123 4.81 -4.11 2.75
C LEU A 123 3.60 -3.22 2.46
N ALA A 124 3.78 -2.19 1.64
CA ALA A 124 2.71 -1.27 1.26
C ALA A 124 1.57 -1.98 0.51
N THR A 125 1.82 -3.15 -0.12
CA THR A 125 0.75 -3.94 -0.74
C THR A 125 -0.29 -4.42 0.26
N GLY A 126 0.11 -4.64 1.52
CA GLY A 126 -0.75 -5.21 2.56
C GLY A 126 -0.97 -6.71 2.47
N ASN A 127 -0.25 -7.41 1.59
CA ASN A 127 -0.35 -8.88 1.47
C ASN A 127 0.38 -9.62 2.60
N TYR A 128 1.18 -8.92 3.40
CA TYR A 128 1.97 -9.49 4.49
C TYR A 128 1.69 -8.74 5.79
N SER A 129 1.47 -9.49 6.86
CA SER A 129 1.54 -8.95 8.22
C SER A 129 2.98 -8.55 8.58
N SER A 130 3.14 -7.67 9.57
CA SER A 130 4.48 -7.30 10.06
C SER A 130 5.28 -8.51 10.55
N ARG A 131 4.61 -9.58 11.04
CA ARG A 131 5.27 -10.80 11.50
C ARG A 131 5.79 -11.65 10.34
N GLU A 132 4.94 -11.93 9.36
CA GLU A 132 5.34 -12.69 8.16
C GLU A 132 6.48 -11.98 7.44
N PHE A 133 6.38 -10.65 7.31
CA PHE A 133 7.42 -9.85 6.68
C PHE A 133 8.74 -9.88 7.45
N PHE A 134 8.69 -9.81 8.79
CA PHE A 134 9.89 -9.97 9.62
C PHE A 134 10.55 -11.33 9.40
N ASP A 135 9.76 -12.42 9.36
CA ASP A 135 10.28 -13.75 9.10
C ASP A 135 10.93 -13.86 7.71
N LEU A 136 10.34 -13.23 6.68
CA LEU A 136 10.94 -13.14 5.34
C LEU A 136 12.31 -12.45 5.37
N VAL A 137 12.39 -11.25 5.97
CA VAL A 137 13.65 -10.47 6.04
C VAL A 137 14.73 -11.19 6.83
N LYS A 138 14.37 -11.87 7.93
CA LYS A 138 15.33 -12.50 8.85
C LYS A 138 15.80 -13.89 8.41
N LYS A 139 14.92 -14.72 7.86
CA LYS A 139 15.19 -16.15 7.62
C LYS A 139 15.42 -16.48 6.14
N LYS A 140 14.92 -15.64 5.23
CA LYS A 140 14.86 -15.94 3.78
C LYS A 140 15.35 -14.75 2.96
N LYS A 141 16.48 -14.15 3.35
CA LYS A 141 16.98 -12.92 2.73
C LYS A 141 17.29 -13.10 1.24
N ASP A 142 17.92 -14.22 0.87
CA ASP A 142 18.27 -14.48 -0.54
C ASP A 142 17.02 -14.78 -1.38
N ASP A 143 16.10 -15.60 -0.86
CA ASP A 143 14.80 -15.85 -1.50
C ASP A 143 14.00 -14.53 -1.66
N LEU A 144 14.05 -13.64 -0.68
CA LEU A 144 13.39 -12.33 -0.72
C LEU A 144 13.97 -11.45 -1.82
N ILE A 145 15.30 -11.40 -1.97
CA ILE A 145 15.97 -10.64 -3.03
C ILE A 145 15.55 -11.20 -4.40
N GLN A 146 15.59 -12.52 -4.57
CA GLN A 146 15.18 -13.16 -5.81
C GLN A 146 13.71 -12.89 -6.13
N PHE A 147 12.83 -13.02 -5.13
CA PHE A 147 11.40 -12.72 -5.26
C PHE A 147 11.15 -11.28 -5.69
N ILE A 148 11.81 -10.30 -5.06
CA ILE A 148 11.68 -8.88 -5.39
C ILE A 148 12.08 -8.61 -6.85
N GLN A 149 13.16 -9.24 -7.31
CA GLN A 149 13.65 -9.08 -8.67
C GLN A 149 12.69 -9.67 -9.71
N SER A 150 12.08 -10.82 -9.44
CA SER A 150 11.18 -11.49 -10.39
C SER A 150 9.72 -11.04 -10.31
N SER A 151 9.26 -10.59 -9.14
CA SER A 151 7.83 -10.45 -8.86
C SER A 151 7.30 -9.03 -8.94
N LEU A 152 6.03 -8.89 -9.32
CA LEU A 152 5.26 -7.67 -9.27
C LEU A 152 4.66 -7.47 -7.88
N TYR A 153 4.77 -6.25 -7.36
CA TYR A 153 4.00 -5.85 -6.18
C TYR A 153 2.55 -5.62 -6.58
N TYR A 154 1.60 -6.25 -5.91
CA TYR A 154 0.17 -5.98 -6.06
C TYR A 154 -0.51 -6.11 -4.72
N SER A 155 -1.65 -5.45 -4.56
CA SER A 155 -2.50 -5.59 -3.38
C SER A 155 -3.71 -6.41 -3.78
N GLN A 156 -3.89 -7.61 -3.21
CA GLN A 156 -4.91 -8.59 -3.62
C GLN A 156 -6.35 -8.02 -3.69
N GLY A 157 -6.62 -6.98 -2.89
CA GLY A 157 -7.91 -6.29 -2.90
C GLY A 157 -8.95 -7.01 -2.06
N ILE A 158 -10.05 -6.31 -1.76
CA ILE A 158 -11.20 -6.87 -1.04
C ILE A 158 -12.40 -6.74 -1.98
N PRO A 159 -13.06 -7.85 -2.33
CA PRO A 159 -14.24 -7.83 -3.17
C PRO A 159 -15.29 -6.84 -2.71
N TYR A 160 -15.78 -6.01 -3.64
CA TYR A 160 -16.88 -5.08 -3.39
C TYR A 160 -16.65 -4.15 -2.18
N LEU A 161 -15.38 -3.80 -1.94
CA LEU A 161 -15.01 -2.71 -1.06
C LEU A 161 -15.02 -1.40 -1.85
N TYR A 162 -15.85 -0.46 -1.41
CA TYR A 162 -16.11 0.82 -2.06
C TYR A 162 -15.60 1.99 -1.23
N SER A 163 -15.56 3.18 -1.82
CA SER A 163 -15.30 4.42 -1.08
C SER A 163 -16.59 5.23 -0.94
N VAL A 164 -16.81 5.84 0.21
CA VAL A 164 -17.82 6.91 0.34
C VAL A 164 -17.33 8.15 -0.39
N ARG A 165 -18.23 8.83 -1.11
CA ARG A 165 -17.99 10.15 -1.70
C ARG A 165 -19.16 11.08 -1.41
N HIS A 166 -18.85 12.32 -1.04
CA HIS A 166 -19.86 13.37 -0.89
C HIS A 166 -19.88 14.22 -2.16
N ILE A 167 -20.89 14.01 -3.02
CA ILE A 167 -21.03 14.68 -4.32
C ILE A 167 -22.25 15.59 -4.26
N SER A 168 -22.04 16.89 -4.45
CA SER A 168 -23.11 17.91 -4.39
C SER A 168 -23.97 17.81 -3.11
N GLY A 169 -23.33 17.52 -1.97
CA GLY A 169 -23.99 17.38 -0.67
C GLY A 169 -24.68 16.04 -0.42
N LYS A 170 -24.60 15.08 -1.36
CA LYS A 170 -25.16 13.73 -1.20
C LYS A 170 -24.06 12.70 -0.97
N ALA A 171 -24.21 11.89 0.08
CA ALA A 171 -23.38 10.72 0.28
C ALA A 171 -23.69 9.66 -0.79
N SER A 172 -22.65 9.18 -1.47
CA SER A 172 -22.71 8.19 -2.56
C SER A 172 -21.64 7.13 -2.37
N LEU A 173 -21.86 5.92 -2.88
CA LEU A 173 -20.79 4.94 -3.09
C LEU A 173 -20.05 5.28 -4.38
N ASP A 174 -18.73 5.37 -4.31
CA ASP A 174 -17.85 5.31 -5.47
C ASP A 174 -17.61 3.84 -5.80
N LEU A 175 -18.11 3.39 -6.95
CA LEU A 175 -17.96 2.03 -7.45
C LEU A 175 -16.71 1.87 -8.31
N GLY A 176 -15.81 2.85 -8.28
CA GLY A 176 -14.78 2.99 -9.31
C GLY A 176 -15.39 3.43 -10.63
N PHE A 177 -14.61 3.40 -11.71
CA PHE A 177 -15.08 3.71 -13.07
C PHE A 177 -15.80 5.06 -13.24
N TYR A 178 -15.55 6.04 -12.37
CA TYR A 178 -16.34 7.28 -12.26
C TYR A 178 -17.86 7.03 -12.13
N THR A 179 -18.24 5.92 -11.51
CA THR A 179 -19.63 5.52 -11.28
C THR A 179 -19.96 5.71 -9.81
N TYR A 180 -20.94 6.58 -9.54
CA TYR A 180 -21.34 6.96 -8.20
C TYR A 180 -22.81 6.59 -7.95
N LEU A 181 -23.09 5.90 -6.85
CA LEU A 181 -24.43 5.42 -6.50
C LEU A 181 -24.95 6.12 -5.24
N ASP A 182 -25.97 6.96 -5.38
CA ASP A 182 -26.61 7.69 -4.27
C ASP A 182 -27.88 7.01 -3.72
N LEU A 183 -28.19 5.80 -4.20
CA LEU A 183 -29.34 4.98 -3.76
C LEU A 183 -29.37 4.78 -2.24
N PHE A 184 -28.20 4.70 -1.61
CA PHE A 184 -28.04 4.44 -0.17
C PHE A 184 -27.64 5.67 0.63
N LYS A 185 -27.85 6.89 0.11
CA LYS A 185 -27.42 8.15 0.73
C LYS A 185 -27.75 8.26 2.22
N ASP A 186 -28.92 7.79 2.64
CA ASP A 186 -29.36 7.90 4.04
C ASP A 186 -28.53 6.99 4.95
N LYS A 187 -28.26 5.76 4.50
CA LYS A 187 -27.37 4.80 5.18
C LYS A 187 -25.90 5.22 5.15
N LEU A 188 -25.51 6.08 4.21
CA LEU A 188 -24.13 6.53 4.03
C LEU A 188 -23.82 7.88 4.69
N SER A 189 -24.85 8.65 5.05
CA SER A 189 -24.75 10.03 5.54
C SER A 189 -23.85 10.19 6.78
N GLY A 190 -23.76 9.16 7.63
CA GLY A 190 -22.92 9.15 8.83
C GLY A 190 -21.43 8.90 8.58
N PHE A 191 -21.03 8.52 7.36
CA PHE A 191 -19.63 8.24 7.03
C PHE A 191 -18.93 9.44 6.40
N SER A 192 -17.66 9.65 6.77
CA SER A 192 -16.82 10.70 6.20
C SER A 192 -16.45 10.43 4.73
N ASP A 193 -16.12 11.49 3.98
CA ASP A 193 -15.62 11.37 2.60
C ASP A 193 -14.37 10.48 2.54
N LYS A 194 -14.28 9.65 1.49
CA LYS A 194 -13.21 8.68 1.24
C LYS A 194 -13.12 7.50 2.21
N THR A 195 -14.12 7.30 3.07
CA THR A 195 -14.16 6.15 3.97
C THR A 195 -14.34 4.86 3.15
N PRO A 196 -13.44 3.86 3.25
CA PRO A 196 -13.67 2.56 2.67
C PRO A 196 -14.82 1.85 3.38
N ILE A 197 -15.72 1.24 2.61
CA ILE A 197 -16.92 0.57 3.11
C ILE A 197 -17.11 -0.76 2.41
N LEU A 198 -17.40 -1.79 3.19
CA LEU A 198 -17.84 -3.09 2.72
C LEU A 198 -19.37 -3.10 2.61
N SER A 199 -19.90 -3.48 1.45
CA SER A 199 -21.33 -3.75 1.31
C SER A 199 -21.66 -5.18 1.76
N ILE A 200 -22.66 -5.33 2.60
CA ILE A 200 -23.19 -6.63 3.02
C ILE A 200 -24.63 -6.71 2.52
N LYS A 201 -24.89 -7.68 1.64
CA LYS A 201 -26.23 -7.94 1.10
C LYS A 201 -26.96 -8.92 2.01
N ASP A 202 -28.15 -8.56 2.45
CA ASP A 202 -29.08 -9.45 3.16
C ASP A 202 -30.44 -9.40 2.45
N ASN A 203 -30.78 -10.50 1.76
CA ASN A 203 -31.91 -10.58 0.83
C ASN A 203 -31.87 -9.43 -0.21
N ASP A 204 -32.89 -8.56 -0.20
CA ASP A 204 -33.01 -7.41 -1.10
C ASP A 204 -32.49 -6.10 -0.51
N ASP A 205 -31.95 -6.11 0.72
CA ASP A 205 -31.38 -4.93 1.37
C ASP A 205 -29.84 -4.99 1.48
N TYR A 206 -29.25 -3.81 1.67
CA TYR A 206 -27.81 -3.64 1.87
C TYR A 206 -27.52 -2.90 3.16
N SER A 207 -26.53 -3.41 3.90
CA SER A 207 -25.89 -2.71 5.01
C SER A 207 -24.43 -2.41 4.68
N PHE A 208 -23.85 -1.45 5.41
CA PHE A 208 -22.53 -0.91 5.11
C PHE A 208 -21.68 -0.92 6.37
N GLN A 209 -20.54 -1.60 6.29
CA GLN A 209 -19.55 -1.64 7.36
C GLN A 209 -18.36 -0.77 6.99
N SER A 210 -18.00 0.16 7.88
CA SER A 210 -16.80 0.97 7.73
C SER A 210 -15.56 0.10 7.88
N GLU A 211 -14.61 0.26 6.95
CA GLU A 211 -13.34 -0.46 6.91
C GLU A 211 -12.18 0.52 6.83
N PRO A 212 -11.95 1.33 7.88
CA PRO A 212 -10.95 2.38 7.80
C PRO A 212 -9.53 1.83 7.62
N GLY A 213 -8.68 2.57 6.91
CA GLY A 213 -7.32 2.12 6.56
C GLY A 213 -7.27 1.06 5.45
N LYS A 214 -8.42 0.66 4.87
CA LYS A 214 -8.47 -0.31 3.76
C LYS A 214 -8.56 0.31 2.37
N SER A 215 -8.25 1.60 2.21
CA SER A 215 -8.38 2.32 0.94
C SER A 215 -7.58 1.70 -0.21
N LYS A 216 -6.42 1.09 0.06
CA LYS A 216 -5.64 0.39 -0.97
C LYS A 216 -6.29 -0.90 -1.47
N PHE A 217 -7.28 -1.45 -0.78
CA PHE A 217 -7.95 -2.70 -1.14
C PHE A 217 -9.24 -2.49 -1.96
N LEU A 218 -9.60 -1.24 -2.22
CA LEU A 218 -10.79 -0.86 -2.98
C LEU A 218 -10.83 -1.46 -4.40
N TYR A 219 -12.04 -1.51 -4.93
CA TYR A 219 -12.34 -1.67 -6.36
C TYR A 219 -11.86 -2.99 -6.97
N THR A 220 -12.13 -4.07 -6.25
CA THR A 220 -11.91 -5.45 -6.72
C THR A 220 -13.25 -6.10 -7.01
N TYR A 221 -13.43 -6.57 -8.24
CA TYR A 221 -14.71 -6.99 -8.78
C TYR A 221 -14.61 -8.33 -9.51
N LYS A 222 -15.77 -8.97 -9.64
CA LYS A 222 -15.96 -10.08 -10.58
C LYS A 222 -16.11 -9.50 -11.99
N ALA A 223 -15.44 -10.09 -12.97
CA ALA A 223 -15.62 -9.70 -14.37
C ALA A 223 -15.61 -10.91 -15.31
N ILE A 224 -16.35 -10.80 -16.41
CA ILE A 224 -16.30 -11.75 -17.53
C ILE A 224 -15.42 -11.12 -18.60
N VAL A 225 -14.44 -11.87 -19.11
CA VAL A 225 -13.62 -11.42 -20.24
C VAL A 225 -14.44 -11.60 -21.52
N THR A 226 -14.67 -10.50 -22.23
CA THR A 226 -15.47 -10.50 -23.46
C THR A 226 -14.62 -10.53 -24.72
N ASP A 227 -13.37 -10.03 -24.63
CA ASP A 227 -12.42 -10.03 -25.74
C ASP A 227 -10.98 -9.88 -25.20
N VAL A 228 -10.02 -10.48 -25.91
CA VAL A 228 -8.58 -10.29 -25.67
C VAL A 228 -8.04 -9.46 -26.83
N VAL A 229 -7.71 -8.20 -26.56
CA VAL A 229 -7.28 -7.25 -27.61
C VAL A 229 -5.84 -7.59 -28.04
N ASP A 230 -4.94 -7.66 -27.08
CA ASP A 230 -3.52 -8.03 -27.22
C ASP A 230 -3.02 -8.71 -25.92
N GLY A 231 -1.71 -8.89 -25.79
CA GLY A 231 -1.11 -9.60 -24.65
C GLY A 231 -1.27 -8.90 -23.29
N ASP A 232 -1.62 -7.61 -23.26
CA ASP A 232 -1.83 -6.86 -22.01
C ASP A 232 -3.13 -6.07 -21.94
N THR A 233 -4.02 -6.16 -22.94
CA THR A 233 -5.27 -5.40 -23.00
C THR A 233 -6.47 -6.33 -23.16
N LEU A 234 -7.45 -6.20 -22.25
CA LEU A 234 -8.67 -6.99 -22.21
C LEU A 234 -9.91 -6.10 -22.33
N LYS A 235 -10.96 -6.60 -22.99
CA LYS A 235 -12.32 -6.07 -22.80
C LYS A 235 -13.04 -6.96 -21.80
N ILE A 236 -13.69 -6.32 -20.83
CA ILE A 236 -14.37 -7.00 -19.74
C ILE A 236 -15.79 -6.48 -19.55
N SER A 237 -16.67 -7.37 -19.10
CA SER A 237 -17.97 -7.04 -18.50
C SER A 237 -17.83 -7.19 -16.99
N VAL A 238 -17.69 -6.07 -16.28
CA VAL A 238 -17.44 -6.02 -14.83
C VAL A 238 -18.74 -5.84 -14.05
N ASP A 239 -18.91 -6.64 -13.00
CA ASP A 239 -20.00 -6.53 -12.04
C ASP A 239 -19.58 -5.66 -10.87
N LEU A 240 -20.17 -4.46 -10.77
CA LEU A 240 -19.90 -3.48 -9.73
C LEU A 240 -20.77 -3.68 -8.47
N GLY A 241 -21.53 -4.78 -8.41
CA GLY A 241 -22.57 -4.97 -7.41
C GLY A 241 -23.85 -4.19 -7.76
N PHE A 242 -24.87 -4.32 -6.93
CA PHE A 242 -26.12 -3.56 -7.05
C PHE A 242 -26.84 -3.68 -8.41
N ASN A 243 -26.64 -4.81 -9.12
CA ASN A 243 -27.10 -5.04 -10.49
C ASN A 243 -26.55 -4.04 -11.53
N ILE A 244 -25.36 -3.47 -11.27
CA ILE A 244 -24.68 -2.55 -12.17
C ILE A 244 -23.57 -3.30 -12.88
N ILE A 245 -23.73 -3.48 -14.20
CA ILE A 245 -22.72 -4.07 -15.08
C ILE A 245 -22.13 -2.97 -15.96
N ARG A 246 -20.80 -2.94 -16.12
CA ARG A 246 -20.11 -2.06 -17.07
C ARG A 246 -19.26 -2.86 -18.06
N GLN A 247 -19.18 -2.36 -19.29
CA GLN A 247 -18.21 -2.83 -20.28
C GLN A 247 -17.03 -1.87 -20.31
N GLU A 248 -15.82 -2.38 -20.11
CA GLU A 248 -14.61 -1.57 -20.01
C GLU A 248 -13.45 -2.24 -20.73
N THR A 249 -12.54 -1.43 -21.26
CA THR A 249 -11.23 -1.90 -21.74
C THR A 249 -10.18 -1.61 -20.67
N VAL A 250 -9.52 -2.66 -20.21
CA VAL A 250 -8.51 -2.60 -19.16
C VAL A 250 -7.15 -3.03 -19.70
N ARG A 251 -6.09 -2.42 -19.19
CA ARG A 251 -4.70 -2.79 -19.45
C ARG A 251 -4.08 -3.41 -18.20
N LEU A 252 -3.39 -4.53 -18.36
CA LEU A 252 -2.69 -5.20 -17.28
C LEU A 252 -1.64 -4.27 -16.68
N PHE A 253 -1.76 -4.03 -15.38
CA PHE A 253 -0.94 -3.07 -14.67
C PHE A 253 0.49 -3.62 -14.47
N LYS A 254 1.47 -2.72 -14.58
CA LYS A 254 2.89 -2.94 -14.34
C LYS A 254 3.60 -3.86 -15.33
N ILE A 255 2.97 -4.17 -16.46
CA ILE A 255 3.59 -4.93 -17.53
C ILE A 255 3.42 -4.21 -18.87
N ASP A 256 4.25 -4.60 -19.81
CA ASP A 256 4.15 -4.22 -21.22
C ASP A 256 4.34 -5.48 -22.06
N ALA A 257 3.31 -5.84 -22.83
CA ALA A 257 3.38 -6.93 -23.79
C ALA A 257 3.90 -6.42 -25.15
N PRO A 258 4.60 -7.25 -25.93
CA PRO A 258 5.04 -6.87 -27.27
C PRO A 258 3.87 -6.49 -28.18
N GLU A 259 4.14 -5.57 -29.12
CA GLU A 259 3.15 -5.09 -30.08
C GLU A 259 2.52 -6.22 -30.90
N LEU A 260 1.20 -6.14 -31.14
CA LEU A 260 0.41 -7.24 -31.74
C LEU A 260 0.88 -7.66 -33.14
N TYR A 261 1.50 -6.76 -33.91
CA TYR A 261 2.03 -7.08 -35.24
C TYR A 261 3.34 -7.89 -35.21
N THR A 262 3.91 -8.12 -34.02
CA THR A 262 5.09 -8.97 -33.82
C THR A 262 4.68 -10.41 -33.52
N GLU A 263 5.52 -11.38 -33.89
CA GLU A 263 5.28 -12.79 -33.55
C GLU A 263 5.15 -13.01 -32.03
N THR A 264 5.93 -12.28 -31.24
CA THR A 264 5.89 -12.31 -29.78
C THR A 264 4.59 -11.73 -29.22
N GLY A 265 4.05 -10.67 -29.83
CA GLY A 265 2.77 -10.08 -29.44
C GLY A 265 1.59 -11.01 -29.74
N VAL A 266 1.61 -11.69 -30.90
CA VAL A 266 0.63 -12.74 -31.22
C VAL A 266 0.71 -13.90 -30.22
N LYS A 267 1.92 -14.36 -29.87
CA LYS A 267 2.12 -15.41 -28.85
C LYS A 267 1.57 -15.00 -27.49
N ALA A 268 1.85 -13.77 -27.04
CA ALA A 268 1.34 -13.24 -25.77
C ALA A 268 -0.20 -13.19 -25.77
N LYS A 269 -0.81 -12.69 -26.84
CA LYS A 269 -2.28 -12.68 -26.99
C LYS A 269 -2.88 -14.09 -26.93
N ASN A 270 -2.34 -15.03 -27.70
CA ASN A 270 -2.87 -16.40 -27.74
C ASN A 270 -2.73 -17.09 -26.38
N PHE A 271 -1.63 -16.86 -25.67
CA PHE A 271 -1.45 -17.36 -24.31
C PHE A 271 -2.57 -16.89 -23.37
N VAL A 272 -2.92 -15.60 -23.42
CA VAL A 272 -4.03 -15.05 -22.62
C VAL A 272 -5.37 -15.67 -23.00
N ILE A 273 -5.64 -15.85 -24.30
CA ILE A 273 -6.84 -16.52 -24.79
C ILE A 273 -6.92 -17.96 -24.25
N ASP A 274 -5.83 -18.71 -24.34
CA ASP A 274 -5.77 -20.10 -23.89
C ASP A 274 -6.03 -20.21 -22.38
N ARG A 275 -5.51 -19.27 -21.57
CA ARG A 275 -5.75 -19.24 -20.12
C ARG A 275 -7.16 -18.87 -19.73
N LEU A 276 -7.77 -17.92 -20.44
CA LEU A 276 -9.03 -17.31 -20.00
C LEU A 276 -10.28 -17.88 -20.71
N SER A 277 -10.13 -18.57 -21.84
CA SER A 277 -11.26 -19.09 -22.62
C SER A 277 -12.15 -20.08 -21.86
N SER A 278 -11.56 -20.88 -20.96
CA SER A 278 -12.30 -21.82 -20.10
C SER A 278 -12.63 -21.27 -18.71
N VAL A 279 -12.28 -20.01 -18.44
CA VAL A 279 -12.51 -19.38 -17.13
C VAL A 279 -13.86 -18.67 -17.16
N PRO A 280 -14.82 -19.01 -16.26
CA PRO A 280 -16.16 -18.42 -16.32
C PRO A 280 -16.17 -16.93 -15.93
N TYR A 281 -15.25 -16.52 -15.04
CA TYR A 281 -15.05 -15.13 -14.63
C TYR A 281 -13.70 -14.98 -13.93
N ILE A 282 -13.16 -13.76 -13.95
CA ILE A 282 -11.92 -13.36 -13.30
C ILE A 282 -12.20 -12.47 -12.08
N ALA A 283 -11.21 -12.33 -11.21
CA ALA A 283 -11.13 -11.21 -10.29
C ALA A 283 -10.31 -10.10 -10.94
N VAL A 284 -10.88 -8.90 -11.01
CA VAL A 284 -10.19 -7.71 -11.54
C VAL A 284 -10.13 -6.65 -10.47
N LYS A 285 -8.92 -6.16 -10.20
CA LYS A 285 -8.74 -4.97 -9.37
C LYS A 285 -8.36 -3.81 -10.24
N ILE A 286 -9.13 -2.72 -10.15
CA ILE A 286 -8.90 -1.55 -10.99
C ILE A 286 -8.20 -0.43 -10.25
N TYR A 287 -7.38 0.28 -11.00
CA TYR A 287 -6.61 1.44 -10.55
C TYR A 287 -7.01 2.67 -11.37
N ARG A 288 -6.11 3.66 -11.43
CA ARG A 288 -6.25 4.85 -12.28
C ARG A 288 -6.19 4.49 -13.77
N LYS A 289 -6.60 5.44 -14.60
CA LYS A 289 -6.39 5.37 -16.05
C LYS A 289 -4.94 5.65 -16.43
N ASP A 290 -4.49 5.05 -17.53
CA ASP A 290 -3.23 5.40 -18.20
C ASP A 290 -3.39 6.66 -19.08
N LYS A 291 -2.30 7.06 -19.76
CA LYS A 291 -2.30 8.22 -20.69
C LYS A 291 -3.22 8.04 -21.91
N TYR A 292 -3.69 6.83 -22.17
CA TYR A 292 -4.63 6.49 -23.25
C TYR A 292 -6.06 6.26 -22.72
N ALA A 293 -6.34 6.72 -21.50
CA ALA A 293 -7.64 6.61 -20.84
C ALA A 293 -8.15 5.18 -20.58
N ARG A 294 -7.28 4.16 -20.64
CA ARG A 294 -7.60 2.77 -20.28
C ARG A 294 -7.38 2.57 -18.79
N TYR A 295 -8.25 1.84 -18.12
CA TYR A 295 -8.04 1.50 -16.71
C TYR A 295 -6.89 0.52 -16.56
N LEU A 296 -5.98 0.79 -15.62
CA LEU A 296 -4.95 -0.17 -15.23
C LEU A 296 -5.55 -1.21 -14.29
N ALA A 297 -5.24 -2.49 -14.51
CA ALA A 297 -5.85 -3.58 -13.76
C ALA A 297 -4.87 -4.70 -13.36
N ASP A 298 -5.04 -5.22 -12.16
CA ASP A 298 -4.52 -6.53 -11.78
C ASP A 298 -5.59 -7.59 -12.06
N VAL A 299 -5.22 -8.67 -12.76
CA VAL A 299 -6.15 -9.73 -13.16
C VAL A 299 -5.74 -11.07 -12.56
N PHE A 300 -6.69 -11.71 -11.88
CA PHE A 300 -6.52 -13.04 -11.28
C PHE A 300 -7.56 -13.98 -11.86
N TYR A 301 -7.17 -15.22 -12.11
CA TYR A 301 -8.08 -16.23 -12.65
C TYR A 301 -7.89 -17.58 -11.94
N LEU A 302 -8.95 -18.38 -11.97
CA LEU A 302 -8.95 -19.76 -11.51
C LEU A 302 -9.94 -20.52 -12.41
N PRO A 303 -9.59 -21.70 -12.97
CA PRO A 303 -10.46 -22.39 -13.94
C PRO A 303 -11.85 -22.73 -13.41
N ASN A 304 -11.95 -23.17 -12.15
CA ASN A 304 -13.20 -23.59 -11.53
C ASN A 304 -13.40 -22.90 -10.16
N PRO A 305 -13.69 -21.59 -10.14
CA PRO A 305 -13.80 -20.84 -8.91
C PRO A 305 -15.16 -21.06 -8.24
N SER A 306 -15.14 -21.41 -6.95
CA SER A 306 -16.36 -21.48 -6.14
C SER A 306 -16.98 -20.10 -5.90
N ASN A 307 -16.13 -19.09 -5.73
CA ASN A 307 -16.52 -17.69 -5.58
C ASN A 307 -15.31 -16.77 -5.90
N LEU A 308 -15.53 -15.46 -5.81
CA LEU A 308 -14.51 -14.46 -6.09
C LEU A 308 -13.33 -14.50 -5.09
N ASN A 309 -13.56 -14.81 -3.81
CA ASN A 309 -12.49 -14.93 -2.82
C ASN A 309 -11.56 -16.11 -3.14
N ALA A 310 -12.09 -17.23 -3.63
CA ALA A 310 -11.26 -18.37 -4.05
C ALA A 310 -10.27 -18.00 -5.17
N ILE A 311 -10.68 -17.13 -6.11
CA ILE A 311 -9.77 -16.60 -7.14
C ILE A 311 -8.67 -15.75 -6.49
N LEU A 312 -9.02 -14.89 -5.54
CA LEU A 312 -8.04 -14.02 -4.89
C LEU A 312 -7.04 -14.84 -4.05
N GLU A 313 -7.50 -15.84 -3.31
CA GLU A 313 -6.71 -16.64 -2.38
C GLU A 313 -5.81 -17.67 -3.07
N SER A 314 -6.25 -18.25 -4.17
CA SER A 314 -5.57 -19.39 -4.81
C SER A 314 -5.50 -19.31 -6.33
N GLY A 315 -5.96 -18.22 -6.93
CA GLY A 315 -5.87 -18.00 -8.37
C GLY A 315 -4.49 -17.59 -8.83
N VAL A 316 -4.29 -17.68 -10.14
CA VAL A 316 -3.06 -17.26 -10.81
C VAL A 316 -3.15 -15.76 -11.11
N PHE A 317 -2.08 -15.02 -10.80
CA PHE A 317 -1.96 -13.61 -11.15
C PHE A 317 -1.45 -13.48 -12.60
N LEU A 318 -2.37 -13.19 -13.53
CA LEU A 318 -2.09 -13.20 -14.97
C LEU A 318 -0.96 -12.24 -15.34
N ASN A 319 -0.90 -11.05 -14.72
CA ASN A 319 0.12 -10.06 -15.04
C ASN A 319 1.53 -10.61 -14.76
N GLN A 320 1.72 -11.31 -13.64
CA GLN A 320 2.98 -11.96 -13.31
C GLN A 320 3.26 -13.15 -14.22
N GLU A 321 2.24 -13.97 -14.49
CA GLU A 321 2.40 -15.16 -15.34
C GLU A 321 2.93 -14.81 -16.74
N LEU A 322 2.51 -13.67 -17.31
CA LEU A 322 3.04 -13.17 -18.58
C LEU A 322 4.53 -12.83 -18.51
N ILE A 323 5.01 -12.24 -17.41
CA ILE A 323 6.45 -11.99 -17.22
C ILE A 323 7.20 -13.30 -17.08
N ASP A 324 6.69 -14.22 -16.26
CA ASP A 324 7.35 -15.50 -15.97
C ASP A 324 7.53 -16.35 -17.23
N ASN A 325 6.61 -16.22 -18.19
CA ASN A 325 6.68 -16.89 -19.50
C ASN A 325 7.44 -16.09 -20.57
N GLY A 326 8.02 -14.93 -20.23
CA GLY A 326 8.74 -14.07 -21.19
C GLY A 326 7.84 -13.44 -22.26
N LEU A 327 6.54 -13.34 -21.99
CA LEU A 327 5.51 -12.78 -22.89
C LEU A 327 5.20 -11.31 -22.60
N ALA A 328 5.74 -10.77 -21.51
CA ALA A 328 5.70 -9.35 -21.18
C ALA A 328 6.95 -8.96 -20.35
N VAL A 329 7.23 -7.66 -20.27
CA VAL A 329 8.28 -7.11 -19.41
C VAL A 329 7.68 -6.25 -18.31
N LYS A 330 8.39 -6.10 -17.18
CA LYS A 330 7.99 -5.17 -16.12
C LYS A 330 8.00 -3.73 -16.65
N TYR A 331 6.90 -3.01 -16.42
CA TYR A 331 6.75 -1.61 -16.78
C TYR A 331 6.38 -0.78 -15.55
N TYR A 332 7.28 0.10 -15.13
CA TYR A 332 6.98 1.01 -14.03
C TYR A 332 6.25 2.24 -14.58
N VAL A 333 4.98 2.37 -14.24
CA VAL A 333 4.24 3.62 -14.50
C VAL A 333 4.84 4.70 -13.60
N GLY A 334 5.58 5.62 -14.21
CA GLY A 334 6.15 6.80 -13.56
C GLY A 334 5.13 7.70 -12.90
#